data_AF-A0ABC8M7B7-F1
#
_entry.id   AF-A0ABC8M7B7-F1
#
_cell.length_a   1.000
_cell.length_b   1.000
_cell.length_c   1.000
_cell.angle_alpha   90.00
_cell.angle_beta   90.00
_cell.angle_gamma   90.00
#
_symmetry.space_group_name_H-M   'P 1'
#
loop_
_entity.id
_entity.type
_entity.pdbx_description
1 polymer ?
#
loop_
_entity_poly.entity_id
_entity_poly.type
_entity_poly.pdbx_seq_one_letter_code
_entity_poly.pdbx_strand_id
1 'polypeptide(L)'
;MALEKVHQKPSDRAYVTFLAGNGDYVKGVVGLAKGLRKVKSAYPLVVAMLPDVPKEHREILRSQGCIVREIEPVHPPDNQVEFAMAYYVLNYSKLRIWNFEEYSKMIYMDADIQVFDNIDDLFELPDGYFYAVMDCFCEKTWSHSLQYSIGYCQQCPDKVAWPEDMKSPPPLYFNAGMFVFVPSPLTYESLLQTLKITPPSPFAEQDFLNMFFEKVYKPIPLVYNLVLAMLWRHPENVELEKIKVVHYCAAGSKPWRYRGEETNMDREDIKMLVNQWWDVYNDETLDFKPEITHFRAPSADLDV
;
A
#
# COMPACT_ATOMS: atom_id res chain seq x y z
N MET A 1 -43.80 17.88 3.82
CA MET A 1 -43.00 17.04 2.90
C MET A 1 -41.60 16.95 3.46
N ALA A 2 -41.10 15.73 3.69
CA ALA A 2 -39.78 15.49 4.27
C ALA A 2 -38.69 15.86 3.25
N LEU A 3 -37.71 16.64 3.69
CA LEU A 3 -36.52 16.99 2.92
C LEU A 3 -35.66 15.73 2.79
N GLU A 4 -35.53 15.19 1.58
CA GLU A 4 -34.58 14.12 1.28
C GLU A 4 -33.16 14.67 1.40
N LYS A 5 -32.48 14.28 2.48
CA LYS A 5 -31.02 14.33 2.53
C LYS A 5 -30.53 13.41 1.41
N VAL A 6 -29.93 13.95 0.36
CA VAL A 6 -29.09 13.16 -0.56
C VAL A 6 -27.86 12.75 0.24
N HIS A 7 -27.99 11.70 1.06
CA HIS A 7 -26.82 10.98 1.56
C HIS A 7 -26.26 10.24 0.37
N GLN A 8 -25.18 10.78 -0.20
CA GLN A 8 -24.35 10.05 -1.13
C GLN A 8 -24.01 8.74 -0.42
N LYS A 9 -24.50 7.61 -0.96
CA LYS A 9 -24.29 6.29 -0.36
C LYS A 9 -22.76 6.13 -0.19
N PRO A 10 -22.27 5.77 1.01
CA PRO A 10 -20.84 5.51 1.18
C PRO A 10 -20.40 4.51 0.11
N SER A 11 -19.28 4.79 -0.54
CA SER A 11 -18.73 3.84 -1.52
C SER A 11 -18.47 2.52 -0.83
N ASP A 12 -18.89 1.41 -1.43
CA ASP A 12 -18.62 0.07 -0.95
C ASP A 12 -17.20 -0.39 -1.33
N ARG A 13 -16.38 0.48 -1.92
CA ARG A 13 -14.99 0.21 -2.25
C ARG A 13 -14.11 1.34 -1.73
N ALA A 14 -12.89 1.02 -1.36
CA ALA A 14 -11.96 2.01 -0.83
C ALA A 14 -10.50 1.64 -1.05
N TYR A 15 -9.65 2.66 -1.12
CA TYR A 15 -8.23 2.50 -0.86
C TYR A 15 -8.02 2.39 0.65
N VAL A 16 -7.02 1.62 1.07
CA VAL A 16 -6.65 1.50 2.48
C VAL A 16 -5.15 1.55 2.66
N THR A 17 -4.70 2.27 3.67
CA THR A 17 -3.30 2.29 4.11
C THR A 17 -3.20 2.04 5.61
N PHE A 18 -1.99 1.79 6.10
CA PHE A 18 -1.72 1.49 7.50
C PHE A 18 -0.76 2.52 8.11
N LEU A 19 -1.04 2.95 9.34
CA LEU A 19 -0.17 3.86 10.08
C LEU A 19 -0.02 3.43 11.55
N ALA A 20 1.21 3.46 12.05
CA ALA A 20 1.52 3.17 13.46
C ALA A 20 2.57 4.16 13.99
N GLY A 21 2.57 4.36 15.29
CA GLY A 21 3.54 5.20 16.00
C GLY A 21 3.41 6.70 15.74
N ASN A 22 4.41 7.44 16.24
CA ASN A 22 4.49 8.89 16.18
C ASN A 22 5.50 9.41 15.14
N GLY A 23 5.89 8.56 14.18
CA GLY A 23 6.85 8.90 13.13
C GLY A 23 6.26 9.77 12.02
N ASP A 24 7.10 10.10 11.04
CA ASP A 24 6.77 10.99 9.92
C ASP A 24 6.04 10.32 8.74
N TYR A 25 5.66 9.04 8.84
CA TYR A 25 4.85 8.35 7.83
C TYR A 25 3.47 8.98 7.63
N VAL A 26 3.00 9.82 8.56
CA VAL A 26 1.83 10.69 8.35
C VAL A 26 2.00 11.58 7.11
N LYS A 27 3.23 12.04 6.80
CA LYS A 27 3.52 12.81 5.57
C LYS A 27 3.29 11.96 4.33
N GLY A 28 3.68 10.69 4.38
CA GLY A 28 3.42 9.71 3.35
C GLY A 28 1.93 9.53 3.06
N VAL A 29 1.13 9.31 4.10
CA VAL A 29 -0.33 9.19 3.98
C VAL A 29 -0.99 10.46 3.43
N VAL A 30 -0.54 11.65 3.86
CA VAL A 30 -1.01 12.92 3.27
C VAL A 30 -0.66 13.01 1.79
N GLY A 31 0.58 12.65 1.41
CA GLY A 31 1.02 12.58 0.02
C GLY A 31 0.16 11.63 -0.82
N LEU A 32 -0.16 10.44 -0.28
CA LEU A 32 -1.03 9.46 -0.92
C LEU A 32 -2.46 9.99 -1.10
N ALA A 33 -3.04 10.62 -0.07
CA ALA A 33 -4.37 11.22 -0.15
C ALA A 33 -4.45 12.30 -1.24
N LYS A 34 -3.42 13.16 -1.34
CA LYS A 34 -3.29 14.15 -2.40
C LYS A 34 -3.10 13.50 -3.78
N GLY A 35 -2.31 12.44 -3.87
CA GLY A 35 -2.11 11.67 -5.10
C GLY A 35 -3.40 11.10 -5.66
N LEU A 36 -4.16 10.38 -4.83
CA LEU A 36 -5.48 9.84 -5.20
C LEU A 36 -6.44 10.95 -5.68
N ARG A 37 -6.41 12.12 -5.04
CA ARG A 37 -7.20 13.29 -5.45
C ARG A 37 -6.73 13.86 -6.78
N LYS A 38 -5.41 13.98 -7.00
CA LYS A 38 -4.82 14.48 -8.26
C LYS A 38 -5.23 13.63 -9.46
N VAL A 39 -5.24 12.31 -9.28
CA VAL A 39 -5.68 11.36 -10.33
C VAL A 39 -7.20 11.17 -10.36
N LYS A 40 -7.94 11.97 -9.58
CA LYS A 40 -9.41 12.00 -9.54
C LYS A 40 -10.01 10.63 -9.23
N SER A 41 -9.39 9.91 -8.30
CA SER A 41 -9.96 8.67 -7.79
C SER A 41 -11.38 8.91 -7.26
N ALA A 42 -12.30 8.00 -7.60
CA ALA A 42 -13.69 8.06 -7.13
C ALA A 42 -13.87 7.51 -5.70
N TYR A 43 -12.83 6.90 -5.13
CA TYR A 43 -12.92 6.11 -3.91
C TYR A 43 -12.19 6.79 -2.74
N PRO A 44 -12.70 6.64 -1.51
CA PRO A 44 -12.08 7.22 -0.33
C PRO A 44 -10.78 6.49 0.04
N LEU A 45 -9.95 7.16 0.84
CA LEU A 45 -8.80 6.56 1.52
C LEU A 45 -9.13 6.30 2.99
N VAL A 46 -9.13 5.02 3.36
CA VAL A 46 -9.21 4.56 4.75
C VAL A 46 -7.80 4.45 5.33
N VAL A 47 -7.57 4.98 6.52
CA VAL A 47 -6.31 4.83 7.25
C VAL A 47 -6.56 3.94 8.45
N ALA A 48 -6.16 2.67 8.34
CA ALA A 48 -6.11 1.75 9.46
C ALA A 48 -4.95 2.14 10.37
N MET A 49 -5.20 2.39 11.65
CA MET A 49 -4.16 2.88 12.55
C MET A 49 -4.17 2.22 13.93
N LEU A 50 -2.98 2.09 14.50
CA LEU A 50 -2.83 1.63 15.87
C LEU A 50 -3.16 2.73 16.89
N PRO A 51 -3.49 2.36 18.15
CA PRO A 51 -3.81 3.33 19.21
C PRO A 51 -2.68 4.33 19.50
N ASP A 52 -1.43 3.97 19.22
CA ASP A 52 -0.23 4.77 19.48
C ASP A 52 -0.02 5.96 18.51
N VAL A 53 -0.83 6.06 17.45
CA VAL A 53 -0.79 7.21 16.53
C VAL A 53 -1.31 8.47 17.24
N PRO A 54 -0.50 9.55 17.36
CA PRO A 54 -0.86 10.76 18.09
C PRO A 54 -2.14 11.43 17.56
N LYS A 55 -2.90 12.05 18.48
CA LYS A 55 -4.14 12.77 18.14
C LYS A 55 -3.93 13.81 17.03
N GLU A 56 -2.81 14.54 17.06
CA GLU A 56 -2.42 15.51 16.02
C GLU A 56 -2.34 14.87 14.63
N HIS A 57 -1.66 13.71 14.49
CA HIS A 57 -1.60 13.00 13.22
C HIS A 57 -2.99 12.57 12.74
N ARG A 58 -3.84 12.10 13.66
CA ARG A 58 -5.22 11.72 13.32
C ARG A 58 -6.04 12.92 12.82
N GLU A 59 -5.84 14.09 13.41
CA GLU A 59 -6.50 15.34 13.00
C GLU A 59 -6.01 15.83 11.63
N ILE A 60 -4.71 15.75 11.36
CA ILE A 60 -4.13 16.03 10.03
C ILE A 60 -4.75 15.12 8.97
N LEU A 61 -4.89 13.83 9.25
CA LEU A 61 -5.45 12.88 8.28
C LEU A 61 -6.94 13.14 8.03
N ARG A 62 -7.71 13.44 9.08
CA ARG A 62 -9.13 13.84 8.92
C ARG A 62 -9.28 15.14 8.15
N SER A 63 -8.41 16.14 8.38
CA SER A 63 -8.45 17.40 7.64
C SER A 63 -8.09 17.21 6.16
N GLN A 64 -7.37 16.14 5.81
CA GLN A 64 -7.09 15.71 4.44
C GLN A 64 -8.17 14.81 3.83
N GLY A 65 -9.31 14.62 4.50
CA GLY A 65 -10.45 13.85 4.01
C GLY A 65 -10.29 12.34 4.16
N CYS A 66 -9.31 11.86 4.92
CA CYS A 66 -9.13 10.43 5.15
C CYS A 66 -10.16 9.90 6.16
N ILE A 67 -10.62 8.66 5.93
CA ILE A 67 -11.44 7.92 6.90
C ILE A 67 -10.50 7.24 7.88
N VAL A 68 -10.39 7.78 9.09
CA VAL A 68 -9.52 7.24 10.14
C VAL A 68 -10.22 6.09 10.87
N ARG A 69 -9.62 4.89 10.86
CA ARG A 69 -10.12 3.69 11.54
C ARG A 69 -9.06 3.12 12.47
N GLU A 70 -9.33 3.14 13.77
CA GLU A 70 -8.48 2.48 14.75
C GLU A 70 -8.63 0.96 14.65
N ILE A 71 -7.51 0.25 14.77
CA ILE A 71 -7.43 -1.21 14.76
C ILE A 71 -6.54 -1.71 15.90
N GLU A 72 -6.81 -2.94 16.36
CA GLU A 72 -6.01 -3.59 17.40
C GLU A 72 -4.67 -4.10 16.85
N PRO A 73 -3.56 -3.91 17.58
CA PRO A 73 -2.28 -4.52 17.23
C PRO A 73 -2.39 -6.03 17.00
N VAL A 74 -1.56 -6.54 16.10
CA VAL A 74 -1.36 -7.98 15.90
C VAL A 74 0.12 -8.26 16.11
N HIS A 75 0.39 -9.23 16.99
CA HIS A 75 1.73 -9.72 17.22
C HIS A 75 1.81 -11.18 16.76
N PRO A 76 2.87 -11.57 16.04
CA PRO A 76 3.14 -12.97 15.80
C PRO A 76 3.52 -13.68 17.11
N PRO A 77 3.56 -15.02 17.14
CA PRO A 77 4.06 -15.77 18.30
C PRO A 77 5.46 -15.33 18.72
N ASP A 78 5.73 -15.34 20.02
CA ASP A 78 7.07 -15.07 20.56
C ASP A 78 8.09 -16.05 19.96
N ASN A 79 9.13 -15.50 19.33
CA ASN A 79 10.23 -16.28 18.81
C ASN A 79 11.57 -15.52 18.89
N GLN A 80 12.67 -16.24 18.63
CA GLN A 80 14.02 -15.67 18.58
C GLN A 80 14.42 -15.20 17.17
N VAL A 81 13.47 -14.76 16.33
CA VAL A 81 13.81 -14.33 14.95
C VAL A 81 14.16 -12.84 14.95
N GLU A 82 15.34 -12.52 14.42
CA GLU A 82 15.70 -11.16 14.04
C GLU A 82 14.95 -10.81 12.74
N PHE A 83 13.94 -9.96 12.83
CA PHE A 83 13.29 -9.37 11.66
C PHE A 83 14.31 -8.56 10.85
N ALA A 84 14.13 -8.45 9.53
CA ALA A 84 15.00 -7.60 8.70
C ALA A 84 14.98 -6.13 9.18
N MET A 85 13.86 -5.69 9.79
CA MET A 85 13.75 -4.44 10.54
C MET A 85 12.88 -4.64 11.80
N ALA A 86 13.29 -4.08 12.94
CA ALA A 86 12.61 -4.27 14.23
C ALA A 86 11.13 -3.83 14.27
N TYR A 87 10.72 -2.90 13.40
CA TYR A 87 9.33 -2.41 13.34
C TYR A 87 8.41 -3.28 12.46
N TYR A 88 8.93 -4.25 11.71
CA TYR A 88 8.13 -5.11 10.83
C TYR A 88 7.11 -5.96 11.60
N VAL A 89 7.32 -6.19 12.89
CA VAL A 89 6.32 -6.81 13.78
C VAL A 89 4.98 -6.08 13.71
N LEU A 90 4.99 -4.75 13.62
CA LEU A 90 3.76 -3.95 13.58
C LEU A 90 2.98 -4.17 12.29
N ASN A 91 3.64 -4.57 11.21
CA ASN A 91 3.00 -4.76 9.92
C ASN A 91 2.03 -5.96 9.90
N TYR A 92 2.14 -6.93 10.82
CA TYR A 92 1.11 -7.95 10.96
C TYR A 92 -0.25 -7.35 11.35
N SER A 93 -0.28 -6.14 11.91
CA SER A 93 -1.52 -5.42 12.18
C SER A 93 -2.28 -5.05 10.89
N LYS A 94 -1.61 -5.00 9.73
CA LYS A 94 -2.26 -4.85 8.42
C LYS A 94 -3.33 -5.92 8.19
N LEU A 95 -3.19 -7.12 8.77
CA LEU A 95 -4.19 -8.20 8.62
C LEU A 95 -5.60 -7.80 9.10
N ARG A 96 -5.72 -6.81 9.98
CA ARG A 96 -7.01 -6.30 10.48
C ARG A 96 -7.89 -5.69 9.37
N ILE A 97 -7.31 -5.27 8.24
CA ILE A 97 -8.08 -4.67 7.14
C ILE A 97 -9.04 -5.67 6.46
N TRP A 98 -8.82 -6.99 6.61
CA TRP A 98 -9.78 -8.00 6.12
C TRP A 98 -11.10 -7.99 6.89
N ASN A 99 -11.17 -7.34 8.06
CA ASN A 99 -12.39 -7.21 8.86
C ASN A 99 -13.15 -5.91 8.58
N PHE A 100 -12.85 -5.22 7.47
CA PHE A 100 -13.56 -4.00 7.05
C PHE A 100 -14.75 -4.38 6.17
N GLU A 101 -15.71 -5.08 6.77
CA GLU A 101 -16.86 -5.72 6.10
C GLU A 101 -17.83 -4.75 5.42
N GLU A 102 -17.73 -3.45 5.70
CA GLU A 102 -18.52 -2.45 5.00
C GLU A 102 -18.05 -2.21 3.55
N TYR A 103 -16.89 -2.75 3.16
CA TYR A 103 -16.37 -2.67 1.79
C TYR A 103 -16.42 -4.03 1.09
N SER A 104 -16.92 -4.04 -0.15
CA SER A 104 -16.95 -5.18 -1.06
C SER A 104 -15.58 -5.48 -1.70
N LYS A 105 -14.71 -4.46 -1.84
CA LYS A 105 -13.35 -4.62 -2.36
C LYS A 105 -12.46 -3.46 -1.91
N MET A 106 -11.20 -3.75 -1.65
CA MET A 106 -10.23 -2.75 -1.23
C MET A 106 -8.90 -2.89 -1.97
N ILE A 107 -8.21 -1.76 -2.11
CA ILE A 107 -6.83 -1.70 -2.61
C ILE A 107 -5.96 -1.21 -1.46
N TYR A 108 -5.09 -2.09 -0.95
CA TYR A 108 -4.08 -1.72 0.02
C TYR A 108 -2.92 -0.99 -0.65
N MET A 109 -2.41 0.05 -0.01
CA MET A 109 -1.22 0.79 -0.42
C MET A 109 -0.41 1.20 0.82
N ASP A 110 0.88 0.87 0.88
CA ASP A 110 1.77 1.34 1.94
C ASP A 110 1.84 2.87 1.95
N ALA A 111 2.11 3.44 3.12
CA ALA A 111 2.11 4.89 3.32
C ALA A 111 3.26 5.61 2.57
N ASP A 112 4.22 4.87 2.04
CA ASP A 112 5.35 5.33 1.22
C ASP A 112 5.13 5.09 -0.28
N ILE A 113 3.87 4.92 -0.69
CA ILE A 113 3.46 4.85 -2.09
C ILE A 113 2.92 6.21 -2.55
N GLN A 114 3.14 6.53 -3.83
CA GLN A 114 2.48 7.63 -4.52
C GLN A 114 1.81 7.17 -5.81
N VAL A 115 0.66 7.78 -6.10
CA VAL A 115 -0.15 7.51 -7.29
C VAL A 115 -0.03 8.69 -8.25
N PHE A 116 0.36 8.41 -9.49
CA PHE A 116 0.58 9.37 -10.56
C PHE A 116 -0.43 9.27 -11.70
N ASP A 117 -1.11 8.13 -11.84
CA ASP A 117 -2.24 7.95 -12.75
C ASP A 117 -3.37 7.15 -12.08
N ASN A 118 -4.59 7.27 -12.59
CA ASN A 118 -5.75 6.63 -11.98
C ASN A 118 -5.66 5.10 -12.10
N ILE A 119 -5.91 4.40 -10.98
CA ILE A 119 -5.87 2.94 -10.86
C ILE A 119 -7.20 2.34 -10.38
N ASP A 120 -8.29 3.10 -10.48
CA ASP A 120 -9.62 2.67 -10.07
C ASP A 120 -10.11 1.46 -10.89
N ASP A 121 -9.54 1.23 -12.08
CA ASP A 121 -9.78 0.06 -12.92
C ASP A 121 -9.47 -1.27 -12.21
N LEU A 122 -8.57 -1.25 -11.22
CA LEU A 122 -8.25 -2.43 -10.41
C LEU A 122 -9.43 -2.92 -9.55
N PHE A 123 -10.41 -2.06 -9.24
CA PHE A 123 -11.62 -2.50 -8.54
C PHE A 123 -12.53 -3.39 -9.40
N GLU A 124 -12.35 -3.38 -10.73
CA GLU A 124 -13.09 -4.22 -11.67
C GLU A 124 -12.47 -5.62 -11.85
N LEU A 125 -11.30 -5.89 -11.26
CA LEU A 125 -10.70 -7.22 -11.30
C LEU A 125 -11.61 -8.27 -10.65
N PRO A 126 -11.70 -9.50 -11.18
CA PRO A 126 -12.57 -10.54 -10.62
C PRO A 126 -12.27 -10.86 -9.16
N ASP A 127 -13.31 -11.06 -8.36
CA ASP A 127 -13.21 -11.47 -6.96
C ASP A 127 -12.63 -12.89 -6.81
N GLY A 128 -12.28 -13.27 -5.58
CA GLY A 128 -11.75 -14.60 -5.27
C GLY A 128 -10.25 -14.78 -5.52
N TYR A 129 -9.56 -13.70 -5.89
CA TYR A 129 -8.11 -13.69 -6.11
C TYR A 129 -7.44 -12.61 -5.26
N PHE A 130 -6.14 -12.79 -5.05
CA PHE A 130 -5.25 -11.80 -4.43
C PHE A 130 -4.37 -11.21 -5.53
N TYR A 131 -4.53 -9.93 -5.84
CA TYR A 131 -3.76 -9.30 -6.92
C TYR A 131 -2.66 -8.42 -6.35
N ALA A 132 -1.43 -8.62 -6.81
CA ALA A 132 -0.27 -7.83 -6.40
C ALA A 132 0.80 -7.86 -7.49
N VAL A 133 1.76 -6.94 -7.44
CA VAL A 133 2.88 -6.92 -8.38
C VAL A 133 3.97 -7.88 -7.89
N MET A 134 4.53 -8.66 -8.82
CA MET A 134 5.67 -9.54 -8.56
C MET A 134 6.86 -8.75 -8.01
N ASP A 135 7.51 -9.26 -6.96
CA ASP A 135 8.78 -8.70 -6.47
C ASP A 135 9.96 -9.18 -7.35
N CYS A 136 11.18 -8.75 -7.02
CA CYS A 136 12.42 -9.28 -7.58
C CYS A 136 13.30 -9.88 -6.48
N PHE A 137 14.19 -10.81 -6.85
CA PHE A 137 15.13 -11.44 -5.92
C PHE A 137 16.57 -10.90 -6.06
N CYS A 138 16.75 -9.77 -6.74
CA CYS A 138 18.08 -9.27 -7.11
C CYS A 138 18.71 -8.32 -6.07
N GLU A 139 17.93 -7.82 -5.12
CA GLU A 139 18.43 -6.93 -4.06
C GLU A 139 19.17 -7.68 -2.95
N LYS A 140 20.13 -7.01 -2.29
CA LYS A 140 20.99 -7.64 -1.26
C LYS A 140 20.18 -8.15 -0.06
N THR A 141 19.01 -7.56 0.20
CA THR A 141 18.07 -8.03 1.23
C THR A 141 17.65 -9.50 1.02
N TRP A 142 17.74 -10.00 -0.22
CA TRP A 142 17.45 -11.38 -0.59
C TRP A 142 18.65 -12.33 -0.44
N SER A 143 19.79 -11.90 0.10
CA SER A 143 21.02 -12.71 0.15
C SER A 143 20.90 -14.01 0.95
N HIS A 144 19.85 -14.16 1.76
CA HIS A 144 19.53 -15.37 2.50
C HIS A 144 18.72 -16.39 1.67
N SER A 145 18.21 -16.00 0.50
CA SER A 145 17.38 -16.84 -0.36
C SER A 145 18.21 -17.67 -1.35
N LEU A 146 17.65 -18.81 -1.74
CA LEU A 146 18.24 -19.66 -2.78
C LEU A 146 18.25 -18.95 -4.13
N GLN A 147 17.17 -18.23 -4.46
CA GLN A 147 16.99 -17.47 -5.69
C GLN A 147 18.13 -16.47 -5.90
N TYR A 148 18.45 -15.67 -4.87
CA TYR A 148 19.58 -14.75 -4.91
C TYR A 148 20.91 -15.49 -5.08
N SER A 149 21.11 -16.58 -4.34
CA SER A 149 22.37 -17.34 -4.33
C SER A 149 22.71 -17.94 -5.69
N ILE A 150 21.71 -18.36 -6.46
CA ILE A 150 21.89 -18.90 -7.82
C ILE A 150 21.77 -17.83 -8.92
N GLY A 151 21.40 -16.59 -8.57
CA GLY A 151 21.17 -15.50 -9.52
C GLY A 151 19.84 -15.59 -10.29
N TYR A 152 18.90 -16.41 -9.83
CA TYR A 152 17.56 -16.53 -10.40
C TYR A 152 16.68 -15.34 -10.00
N CYS A 153 15.93 -14.81 -10.96
CA CYS A 153 14.89 -13.81 -10.70
C CYS A 153 13.65 -14.06 -11.55
N GLN A 154 12.48 -14.08 -10.90
CA GLN A 154 11.18 -14.26 -11.56
C GLN A 154 10.80 -13.12 -12.52
N GLN A 155 11.49 -11.97 -12.45
CA GLN A 155 11.34 -10.86 -13.41
C GLN A 155 12.04 -11.12 -14.75
N CYS A 156 12.98 -12.07 -14.78
CA CYS A 156 13.74 -12.47 -15.97
C CYS A 156 14.07 -13.98 -15.91
N PRO A 157 13.05 -14.85 -15.92
CA PRO A 157 13.23 -16.29 -15.67
C PRO A 157 14.16 -16.97 -16.69
N ASP A 158 14.27 -16.42 -17.90
CA ASP A 158 15.11 -16.95 -18.97
C ASP A 158 16.61 -16.62 -18.79
N LYS A 159 16.95 -15.67 -17.90
CA LYS A 159 18.35 -15.24 -17.68
C LYS A 159 19.17 -16.30 -16.95
N VAL A 160 18.53 -16.99 -16.00
CA VAL A 160 19.12 -18.10 -15.24
C VAL A 160 18.05 -19.17 -15.14
N ALA A 161 18.23 -20.28 -15.86
CA ALA A 161 17.34 -21.42 -15.75
C ALA A 161 17.40 -22.01 -14.33
N TRP A 162 16.26 -22.43 -13.81
CA TRP A 162 16.20 -23.11 -12.53
C TRP A 162 16.97 -24.45 -12.61
N PRO A 163 17.89 -24.76 -11.68
CA PRO A 163 18.69 -25.99 -11.77
C PRO A 163 17.83 -27.26 -11.73
N GLU A 164 18.09 -28.19 -12.66
CA GLU A 164 17.31 -29.45 -12.78
C GLU A 164 17.49 -30.38 -11.58
N ASP A 165 18.62 -30.28 -10.87
CA ASP A 165 18.94 -31.04 -9.67
C ASP A 165 18.25 -30.49 -8.41
N MET A 166 17.61 -29.33 -8.51
CA MET A 166 16.79 -28.75 -7.44
C MET A 166 15.32 -29.16 -7.59
N LYS A 167 14.57 -29.09 -6.48
CA LYS A 167 13.10 -29.18 -6.51
C LYS A 167 12.55 -28.09 -7.43
N SER A 168 11.31 -28.24 -7.90
CA SER A 168 10.62 -27.24 -8.72
C SER A 168 10.81 -25.81 -8.21
N PRO A 169 10.87 -24.80 -9.10
CA PRO A 169 11.00 -23.41 -8.70
C PRO A 169 9.90 -23.02 -7.70
N PRO A 170 10.19 -22.13 -6.75
CA PRO A 170 9.22 -21.70 -5.76
C PRO A 170 8.03 -21.01 -6.45
N PRO A 171 6.87 -20.96 -5.77
CA PRO A 171 5.74 -20.17 -6.23
C PRO A 171 6.14 -18.71 -6.49
N LEU A 172 5.41 -18.03 -7.37
CA LEU A 172 5.61 -16.61 -7.63
C LEU A 172 5.45 -15.82 -6.34
N TYR A 173 6.30 -14.81 -6.15
CA TYR A 173 6.35 -14.00 -4.94
C TYR A 173 5.98 -12.54 -5.24
N PHE A 174 5.09 -11.92 -4.48
CA PHE A 174 4.68 -10.53 -4.67
C PHE A 174 5.27 -9.58 -3.62
N ASN A 175 5.36 -8.31 -3.99
CA ASN A 175 5.59 -7.23 -3.05
C ASN A 175 4.26 -6.88 -2.35
N ALA A 176 4.25 -6.85 -1.01
CA ALA A 176 3.03 -6.62 -0.22
C ALA A 176 2.74 -5.13 0.06
N GLY A 177 3.47 -4.21 -0.57
CA GLY A 177 3.20 -2.78 -0.42
C GLY A 177 1.95 -2.33 -1.15
N MET A 178 1.50 -3.06 -2.16
CA MET A 178 0.23 -2.80 -2.84
C MET A 178 -0.42 -4.10 -3.26
N PHE A 179 -1.72 -4.24 -2.94
CA PHE A 179 -2.51 -5.39 -3.36
C PHE A 179 -4.01 -5.10 -3.39
N VAL A 180 -4.75 -5.84 -4.21
CA VAL A 180 -6.22 -5.82 -4.28
C VAL A 180 -6.78 -7.05 -3.58
N PHE A 181 -7.76 -6.85 -2.70
CA PHE A 181 -8.36 -7.92 -1.92
C PHE A 181 -9.84 -7.65 -1.62
N VAL A 182 -10.55 -8.72 -1.23
CA VAL A 182 -11.94 -8.66 -0.74
C VAL A 182 -11.92 -8.86 0.77
N PRO A 183 -12.40 -7.89 1.58
CA PRO A 183 -12.61 -8.09 3.01
C PRO A 183 -13.57 -9.26 3.26
N SER A 184 -13.26 -10.09 4.25
CA SER A 184 -14.01 -11.31 4.56
C SER A 184 -13.70 -11.75 5.99
N PRO A 185 -14.72 -11.87 6.87
CA PRO A 185 -14.52 -12.36 8.23
C PRO A 185 -13.88 -13.75 8.28
N LEU A 186 -14.27 -14.63 7.35
CA LEU A 186 -13.70 -15.98 7.26
C LEU A 186 -12.22 -15.95 6.89
N THR A 187 -11.84 -15.11 5.92
CA THR A 187 -10.43 -14.92 5.53
C THR A 187 -9.65 -14.27 6.65
N TYR A 188 -10.22 -13.26 7.31
CA TYR A 188 -9.64 -12.57 8.46
C TYR A 188 -9.34 -13.52 9.63
N GLU A 189 -10.32 -14.33 10.04
CA GLU A 189 -10.14 -15.32 11.10
C GLU A 189 -9.07 -16.34 10.71
N SER A 190 -9.09 -16.81 9.46
CA SER A 190 -8.10 -17.76 8.94
C SER A 190 -6.70 -17.15 8.94
N LEU A 191 -6.53 -15.89 8.54
CA LEU A 191 -5.25 -15.17 8.58
C LEU A 191 -4.70 -15.14 10.01
N LEU A 192 -5.52 -14.75 11.00
CA LEU A 192 -5.06 -14.66 12.39
C LEU A 192 -4.78 -16.03 13.01
N GLN A 193 -5.56 -17.06 12.69
CA GLN A 193 -5.30 -18.43 13.16
C GLN A 193 -4.02 -19.00 12.55
N THR A 194 -3.82 -18.83 11.25
CA THR A 194 -2.61 -19.29 10.56
C THR A 194 -1.37 -18.54 11.07
N LEU A 195 -1.48 -17.24 11.35
CA LEU A 195 -0.36 -16.45 11.90
C LEU A 195 0.14 -17.03 13.23
N LYS A 196 -0.76 -17.50 14.10
CA LYS A 196 -0.39 -18.07 15.42
C LYS A 196 0.49 -19.32 15.35
N ILE A 197 0.49 -20.01 14.22
CA ILE A 197 1.26 -21.24 14.00
C ILE A 197 2.33 -21.09 12.92
N THR A 198 2.41 -19.92 12.29
CA THR A 198 3.40 -19.64 11.25
C THR A 198 4.63 -19.03 11.90
N PRO A 199 5.83 -19.62 11.72
CA PRO A 199 7.07 -19.01 12.17
C PRO A 199 7.29 -17.65 11.48
N PRO A 200 7.57 -16.57 12.23
CA PRO A 200 7.99 -15.31 11.66
C PRO A 200 9.21 -15.44 10.75
N SER A 201 9.24 -14.59 9.74
CA SER A 201 10.26 -14.60 8.69
C SER A 201 10.79 -13.17 8.44
N PRO A 202 11.90 -13.02 7.69
CA PRO A 202 12.61 -11.74 7.57
C PRO A 202 11.76 -10.58 7.05
N PHE A 203 10.83 -10.82 6.10
CA PHE A 203 9.94 -9.79 5.55
C PHE A 203 8.54 -9.80 6.17
N ALA A 204 8.40 -10.38 7.37
CA ALA A 204 7.21 -10.34 8.22
C ALA A 204 5.89 -10.66 7.49
N GLU A 205 5.02 -9.66 7.32
CA GLU A 205 3.71 -9.83 6.73
C GLU A 205 3.78 -10.14 5.23
N GLN A 206 4.82 -9.66 4.52
CA GLN A 206 4.95 -9.91 3.08
C GLN A 206 5.13 -11.40 2.80
N ASP A 207 6.07 -12.04 3.52
CA ASP A 207 6.28 -13.48 3.44
C ASP A 207 5.03 -14.27 3.86
N PHE A 208 4.39 -13.82 4.95
CA PHE A 208 3.17 -14.45 5.46
C PHE A 208 2.02 -14.40 4.44
N LEU A 209 1.79 -13.24 3.82
CA LEU A 209 0.76 -13.06 2.80
C LEU A 209 1.08 -13.88 1.55
N ASN A 210 2.36 -13.95 1.13
CA ASN A 210 2.80 -14.79 0.01
C ASN A 210 2.50 -16.27 0.26
N MET A 211 2.78 -16.76 1.46
CA MET A 211 2.46 -18.13 1.87
C MET A 211 0.94 -18.35 1.92
N PHE A 212 0.19 -17.44 2.54
CA PHE A 212 -1.24 -17.60 2.76
C PHE A 212 -2.06 -17.55 1.46
N PHE A 213 -1.72 -16.63 0.55
CA PHE A 213 -2.46 -16.38 -0.68
C PHE A 213 -1.88 -17.09 -1.91
N GLU A 214 -0.87 -17.96 -1.75
CA GLU A 214 -0.15 -18.64 -2.84
C GLU A 214 -1.08 -19.21 -3.92
N LYS A 215 -2.16 -19.89 -3.52
CA LYS A 215 -3.08 -20.59 -4.44
C LYS A 215 -4.04 -19.69 -5.19
N VAL A 216 -4.24 -18.45 -4.73
CA VAL A 216 -5.18 -17.49 -5.31
C VAL A 216 -4.47 -16.21 -5.79
N TYR A 217 -3.15 -16.16 -5.69
CA TYR A 217 -2.35 -15.04 -6.15
C TYR A 217 -2.41 -14.92 -7.68
N LYS A 218 -2.63 -13.68 -8.16
CA LYS A 218 -2.56 -13.29 -9.56
C LYS A 218 -1.69 -12.05 -9.74
N PRO A 219 -0.54 -12.17 -10.44
CA PRO A 219 0.29 -11.03 -10.77
C PRO A 219 -0.49 -9.95 -11.54
N ILE A 220 -0.29 -8.69 -11.17
CA ILE A 220 -0.67 -7.52 -11.97
C ILE A 220 0.58 -6.80 -12.51
N PRO A 221 0.45 -5.99 -13.58
CA PRO A 221 1.59 -5.34 -14.21
C PRO A 221 2.37 -4.41 -13.27
N LEU A 222 3.69 -4.34 -13.50
CA LEU A 222 4.63 -3.53 -12.72
C LEU A 222 4.25 -2.04 -12.59
N VAL A 223 3.53 -1.49 -13.58
CA VAL A 223 3.07 -0.09 -13.56
C VAL A 223 2.18 0.26 -12.34
N TYR A 224 1.57 -0.74 -11.70
CA TYR A 224 0.69 -0.56 -10.53
C TYR A 224 1.42 -0.60 -9.17
N ASN A 225 2.72 -0.94 -9.14
CA ASN A 225 3.56 -0.88 -7.94
C ASN A 225 5.04 -0.95 -8.36
N LEU A 226 5.59 0.17 -8.84
CA LEU A 226 7.03 0.25 -9.13
C LEU A 226 7.82 0.33 -7.82
N VAL A 227 8.34 -0.81 -7.38
CA VAL A 227 9.44 -0.85 -6.41
C VAL A 227 10.68 -0.24 -7.07
N LEU A 228 11.24 0.82 -6.46
CA LEU A 228 12.33 1.60 -7.07
C LEU A 228 13.53 0.76 -7.50
N ALA A 229 13.81 -0.36 -6.83
CA ALA A 229 14.90 -1.25 -7.20
C ALA A 229 14.82 -1.81 -8.62
N MET A 230 13.61 -1.86 -9.20
CA MET A 230 13.43 -2.24 -10.59
C MET A 230 14.18 -1.31 -11.56
N LEU A 231 14.37 -0.02 -11.23
CA LEU A 231 15.07 0.95 -12.06
C LEU A 231 16.56 0.62 -12.28
N TRP A 232 17.17 -0.15 -11.40
CA TRP A 232 18.59 -0.55 -11.52
C TRP A 232 18.81 -2.05 -11.56
N ARG A 233 17.83 -2.88 -11.19
CA ARG A 233 17.91 -4.35 -11.31
C ARG A 233 17.32 -4.87 -12.61
N HIS A 234 16.23 -4.25 -13.07
CA HIS A 234 15.49 -4.65 -14.25
C HIS A 234 15.03 -3.43 -15.07
N PRO A 235 15.95 -2.50 -15.45
CA PRO A 235 15.57 -1.33 -16.23
C PRO A 235 14.91 -1.70 -17.56
N GLU A 236 15.20 -2.89 -18.11
CA GLU A 236 14.56 -3.44 -19.31
C GLU A 236 13.04 -3.65 -19.16
N ASN A 237 12.55 -3.79 -17.93
CA ASN A 237 11.14 -4.01 -17.62
C ASN A 237 10.41 -2.71 -17.24
N VAL A 238 11.09 -1.55 -17.24
CA VAL A 238 10.54 -0.28 -16.76
C VAL A 238 10.43 0.73 -17.89
N GLU A 239 9.19 1.02 -18.29
CA GLU A 239 8.83 2.17 -19.12
C GLU A 239 8.29 3.28 -18.20
N LEU A 240 9.16 4.21 -17.77
CA LEU A 240 8.87 5.12 -16.67
C LEU A 240 7.65 6.01 -16.92
N GLU A 241 7.39 6.38 -18.18
CA GLU A 241 6.25 7.20 -18.59
C GLU A 241 4.90 6.48 -18.46
N LYS A 242 4.90 5.14 -18.36
CA LYS A 242 3.69 4.33 -18.18
C LYS A 242 3.41 4.00 -16.71
N ILE A 243 4.33 4.33 -15.80
CA ILE A 243 4.21 3.99 -14.39
C ILE A 243 3.09 4.80 -13.76
N LYS A 244 2.14 4.09 -13.14
CA LYS A 244 0.99 4.70 -12.45
C LYS A 244 1.23 4.88 -10.96
N VAL A 245 2.02 3.98 -10.36
CA VAL A 245 2.24 3.93 -8.91
C VAL A 245 3.71 3.66 -8.63
N VAL A 246 4.28 4.44 -7.71
CA VAL A 246 5.69 4.30 -7.28
C VAL A 246 5.74 4.02 -5.78
N HIS A 247 6.55 3.03 -5.41
CA HIS A 247 6.75 2.58 -4.05
C HIS A 247 8.16 2.91 -3.58
N TYR A 248 8.26 3.89 -2.68
CA TYR A 248 9.51 4.41 -2.15
C TYR A 248 10.04 3.53 -1.00
N CYS A 249 10.17 2.22 -1.23
CA CYS A 249 10.60 1.24 -0.21
C CYS A 249 12.11 1.08 -0.05
N ALA A 250 12.91 1.55 -1.02
CA ALA A 250 14.37 1.47 -0.94
C ALA A 250 14.92 2.35 0.20
N ALA A 251 16.03 1.93 0.82
CA ALA A 251 16.70 2.72 1.85
C ALA A 251 17.09 4.11 1.30
N GLY A 252 16.76 5.18 2.05
CA GLY A 252 17.00 6.56 1.62
C GLY A 252 15.96 7.13 0.65
N SER A 253 15.03 6.32 0.13
CA SER A 253 14.10 6.77 -0.93
C SER A 253 12.85 7.48 -0.43
N LYS A 254 12.53 7.43 0.88
CA LYS A 254 11.36 8.11 1.44
C LYS A 254 11.44 9.61 1.09
N PRO A 255 10.50 10.18 0.32
CA PRO A 255 10.63 11.55 -0.18
C PRO A 255 10.83 12.61 0.91
N TRP A 256 10.18 12.42 2.07
CA TRP A 256 10.28 13.32 3.23
C TRP A 256 11.56 13.17 4.06
N ARG A 257 12.42 12.18 3.74
CA ARG A 257 13.75 11.97 4.35
C ARG A 257 14.86 11.92 3.30
N TYR A 258 14.55 12.21 2.05
CA TYR A 258 15.47 12.01 0.95
C TYR A 258 16.66 12.98 1.04
N ARG A 259 17.87 12.41 1.02
CA ARG A 259 19.15 13.16 1.02
C ARG A 259 19.97 12.94 -0.24
N GLY A 260 19.66 11.90 -1.01
CA GLY A 260 20.45 11.52 -2.20
C GLY A 260 21.79 10.84 -1.87
N GLU A 261 22.01 10.41 -0.63
CA GLU A 261 23.30 9.89 -0.15
C GLU A 261 23.37 8.36 -0.14
N GLU A 262 22.23 7.69 0.07
CA GLU A 262 22.15 6.23 0.10
C GLU A 262 22.35 5.62 -1.31
N THR A 263 22.64 4.32 -1.37
CA THR A 263 22.98 3.64 -2.63
C THR A 263 21.84 3.78 -3.65
N ASN A 264 22.20 4.16 -4.89
CA ASN A 264 21.29 4.47 -6.00
C ASN A 264 20.40 5.72 -5.80
N MET A 265 20.52 6.44 -4.68
CA MET A 265 19.67 7.62 -4.44
C MET A 265 20.15 8.84 -5.22
N ASP A 266 21.38 8.86 -5.71
CA ASP A 266 21.96 9.95 -6.51
C ASP A 266 21.53 9.95 -7.98
N ARG A 267 20.79 8.92 -8.43
CA ARG A 267 20.31 8.79 -9.80
C ARG A 267 19.29 9.87 -10.18
N GLU A 268 19.30 10.27 -11.45
CA GLU A 268 18.40 11.31 -11.97
C GLU A 268 16.93 10.88 -11.99
N ASP A 269 16.64 9.61 -12.28
CA ASP A 269 15.28 9.07 -12.24
C ASP A 269 14.71 9.09 -10.81
N ILE A 270 15.52 8.77 -9.80
CA ILE A 270 15.12 8.86 -8.38
C ILE A 270 14.87 10.31 -7.97
N LYS A 271 15.77 11.24 -8.29
CA LYS A 271 15.58 12.68 -8.01
C LYS A 271 14.29 13.20 -8.64
N MET A 272 14.03 12.82 -9.89
CA MET A 272 12.81 13.18 -10.60
C MET A 272 11.56 12.67 -9.87
N LEU A 273 11.52 11.39 -9.50
CA LEU A 273 10.37 10.80 -8.79
C LEU A 273 10.15 11.46 -7.42
N VAL A 274 11.23 11.72 -6.66
CA VAL A 274 11.14 12.43 -5.37
C VAL A 274 10.60 13.85 -5.56
N ASN A 275 11.04 14.58 -6.60
CA ASN A 275 10.51 15.90 -6.90
C ASN A 275 9.02 15.84 -7.26
N GLN A 276 8.60 14.87 -8.08
CA GLN A 276 7.19 14.67 -8.41
C GLN A 276 6.35 14.34 -7.17
N TRP A 277 6.90 13.63 -6.19
CA TRP A 277 6.21 13.41 -4.91
C TRP A 277 6.00 14.73 -4.17
N TRP A 278 7.03 15.59 -4.10
CA TRP A 278 6.94 16.90 -3.47
C TRP A 278 6.00 17.85 -4.20
N ASP A 279 5.95 17.79 -5.52
CA ASP A 279 4.97 18.56 -6.32
C ASP A 279 3.54 18.20 -5.92
N VAL A 280 3.25 16.91 -5.69
CA VAL A 280 1.93 16.46 -5.19
C VAL A 280 1.71 16.91 -3.75
N TYR A 281 2.71 16.72 -2.88
CA TYR A 281 2.58 17.01 -1.45
C TYR A 281 2.37 18.50 -1.17
N ASN A 282 3.11 19.37 -1.86
CA ASN A 282 3.09 20.82 -1.66
C ASN A 282 1.96 21.53 -2.42
N ASP A 283 1.26 20.86 -3.32
CA ASP A 283 0.12 21.45 -4.02
C ASP A 283 -1.08 21.60 -3.07
N GLU A 284 -1.36 22.84 -2.67
CA GLU A 284 -2.49 23.22 -1.82
C GLU A 284 -3.84 23.11 -2.53
N THR A 285 -3.85 23.14 -3.87
CA THR A 285 -5.09 22.93 -4.64
C THR A 285 -5.61 21.51 -4.49
N LEU A 286 -4.70 20.59 -4.14
CA LEU A 286 -4.99 19.21 -3.77
C LEU A 286 -5.32 19.06 -2.29
N ASP A 287 -5.44 20.09 -1.45
CA ASP A 287 -5.95 19.89 -0.08
C ASP A 287 -7.45 19.55 -0.09
N PHE A 288 -7.91 18.77 0.89
CA PHE A 288 -9.32 18.42 1.00
C PHE A 288 -10.15 19.65 1.34
N LYS A 289 -11.15 19.94 0.49
CA LYS A 289 -12.12 21.00 0.72
C LYS A 289 -13.42 20.35 1.15
N PRO A 290 -13.83 20.45 2.42
CA PRO A 290 -15.12 19.92 2.84
C PRO A 290 -16.22 20.62 2.03
N GLU A 291 -17.18 19.86 1.49
CA GLU A 291 -18.32 20.47 0.84
C GLU A 291 -19.06 21.36 1.86
N ILE A 292 -18.98 22.67 1.66
CA ILE A 292 -19.78 23.62 2.42
C ILE A 292 -21.22 23.44 1.94
N THR A 293 -21.99 22.65 2.66
CA THR A 293 -23.44 22.62 2.48
C THR A 293 -23.96 24.01 2.87
N HIS A 294 -24.25 24.84 1.87
CA HIS A 294 -24.94 26.10 2.08
C HIS A 294 -26.35 25.79 2.61
N PHE A 295 -26.53 25.88 3.93
CA PHE A 295 -27.84 25.95 4.53
C PHE A 295 -28.51 27.24 4.07
N ARG A 296 -29.36 27.17 3.04
CA ARG A 296 -30.32 28.25 2.77
C ARG A 296 -31.33 28.25 3.91
N ALA A 297 -31.24 29.27 4.77
CA ALA A 297 -32.32 29.58 5.69
C ALA A 297 -33.59 29.88 4.85
N PRO A 298 -34.78 29.40 5.26
CA PRO A 298 -36.03 29.81 4.63
C PRO A 298 -36.14 31.33 4.68
N SER A 299 -36.40 31.96 3.54
CA SER A 299 -36.84 33.36 3.51
C SER A 299 -38.08 33.47 4.39
N ALA A 300 -38.05 34.38 5.36
CA ALA A 300 -39.25 34.77 6.07
C ALA A 300 -40.15 35.49 5.07
N ASP A 301 -41.11 34.77 4.51
CA ASP A 301 -42.25 35.39 3.85
C ASP A 301 -43.03 36.13 4.94
N LEU A 302 -42.87 37.45 4.93
CA LEU A 302 -43.74 38.39 5.64
C LEU A 302 -45.00 38.52 4.80
N ASP A 303 -45.98 37.64 5.03
CA ASP A 303 -47.34 37.87 4.55
C ASP A 303 -48.01 38.91 5.46
N VAL A 304 -48.41 40.02 4.81
CA VAL A 304 -49.31 41.09 5.29
C VAL A 304 -50.74 40.75 4.89
#